data_AF-A0A819GDH1-F1
#
_entry.id   AF-A0A819GDH1-F1
#
_cell.length_a   1.000
_cell.length_b   1.000
_cell.length_c   1.000
_cell.angle_alpha   90.00
_cell.angle_beta   90.00
_cell.angle_gamma   90.00
#
_symmetry.space_group_name_H-M   'P 1'
#
loop_
_entity.id
_entity.type
_entity.pdbx_description
1 polymer ?
#
loop_
_entity_poly.entity_id
_entity_poly.type
_entity_poly.pdbx_seq_one_letter_code
_entity_poly.pdbx_strand_id
1 'polypeptide(L)'
;MQHEKSKDKRFIDAYQYATDLNQVLHCVLRTRAKLADRIYQFYLSHNQLGRLFSHWSTTEDKLGDSLQRAGHFIDSYSGQIEEYLHEEDALMDFLKDQSSYCDAIKSIVEKHEELVEDNTKQETKLGVKRTARDDYANHKMNFSVYSLKSKLFGENEERRYAKIESMDSDINDAVLHCQNSDIRLKEFNKNALIEFDIYKKMKEEQIREILRSYCLLQVRIAKSALKSWTNIRDCFSLEQTPL
;
A
#
# COMPACT_ATOMS: atom_id res chain seq x y z
N MET A 1 -17.22 -6.22 1.81
CA MET A 1 -17.36 -5.71 3.18
C MET A 1 -17.70 -4.23 3.04
N GLN A 2 -18.91 -3.82 3.42
CA GLN A 2 -19.53 -2.56 3.01
C GLN A 2 -18.85 -1.34 3.67
N HIS A 3 -18.26 -0.46 2.86
CA HIS A 3 -17.79 0.88 3.24
C HIS A 3 -18.99 1.81 3.47
N GLU A 4 -19.62 1.71 4.63
CA GLU A 4 -20.64 2.67 5.06
C GLU A 4 -20.35 3.22 6.47
N LYS A 5 -19.06 3.42 6.79
CA LYS A 5 -18.62 3.93 8.11
C LYS A 5 -17.87 5.26 8.10
N SER A 6 -17.54 5.84 6.94
CA SER A 6 -17.17 7.27 6.83
C SER A 6 -18.03 7.98 5.80
N LYS A 7 -18.58 9.15 6.15
CA LYS A 7 -19.22 10.07 5.19
C LYS A 7 -18.19 11.00 4.52
N ASP A 8 -16.94 10.99 4.95
CA ASP A 8 -15.91 11.85 4.40
C ASP A 8 -15.37 11.26 3.11
N LYS A 9 -15.90 11.78 1.99
CA LYS A 9 -15.53 11.38 0.64
C LYS A 9 -14.02 11.35 0.41
N ARG A 10 -13.25 12.22 1.07
CA ARG A 10 -11.78 12.29 0.89
C ARG A 10 -11.07 11.01 1.33
N PHE A 11 -11.52 10.42 2.44
CA PHE A 11 -10.96 9.17 2.95
C PHE A 11 -11.41 7.96 2.13
N ILE A 12 -12.66 7.97 1.64
CA ILE A 12 -13.17 6.94 0.72
C ILE A 12 -12.36 6.95 -0.59
N ASP A 13 -12.18 8.14 -1.19
CA ASP A 13 -11.42 8.32 -2.42
C ASP A 13 -9.94 7.90 -2.22
N ALA A 14 -9.34 8.24 -1.07
CA ALA A 14 -7.97 7.83 -0.74
C ALA A 14 -7.83 6.31 -0.58
N TYR A 15 -8.77 5.64 0.09
CA TYR A 15 -8.76 4.19 0.24
C TYR A 15 -8.91 3.48 -1.09
N GLN A 16 -9.87 3.90 -1.92
CA GLN A 16 -10.09 3.32 -3.23
C GLN A 16 -8.86 3.51 -4.12
N TYR A 17 -8.31 4.72 -4.13
CA TYR A 17 -7.09 5.03 -4.86
C TYR A 17 -5.92 4.11 -4.45
N ALA A 18 -5.67 3.97 -3.15
CA ALA A 18 -4.60 3.11 -2.64
C ALA A 18 -4.85 1.63 -2.96
N THR A 19 -6.11 1.19 -2.97
CA THR A 19 -6.48 -0.18 -3.34
C THR A 19 -6.19 -0.44 -4.81
N ASP A 20 -6.63 0.44 -5.70
CA ASP A 20 -6.44 0.31 -7.15
C ASP A 20 -4.95 0.39 -7.51
N LEU A 21 -4.22 1.35 -6.93
CA LEU A 21 -2.78 1.47 -7.15
C LEU A 21 -2.04 0.22 -6.66
N ASN A 22 -2.33 -0.27 -5.46
CA ASN A 22 -1.66 -1.44 -4.92
C ASN A 22 -1.94 -2.69 -5.78
N GLN A 23 -3.15 -2.85 -6.32
CA GLN A 23 -3.49 -3.95 -7.23
C GLN A 23 -2.64 -3.90 -8.51
N VAL A 24 -2.46 -2.72 -9.11
CA VAL A 24 -1.62 -2.54 -10.29
C VAL A 24 -0.16 -2.84 -9.96
N LEU A 25 0.37 -2.30 -8.85
CA LEU A 25 1.75 -2.54 -8.41
C LEU A 25 2.02 -4.04 -8.20
N HIS A 26 1.11 -4.75 -7.52
CA HIS A 26 1.22 -6.20 -7.35
C HIS A 26 1.20 -6.96 -8.69
N CYS A 27 0.37 -6.52 -9.64
CA CYS A 27 0.33 -7.13 -10.97
C CYS A 27 1.67 -6.96 -11.70
N VAL A 28 2.26 -5.76 -11.65
CA VAL A 28 3.57 -5.46 -12.24
C VAL A 28 4.66 -6.30 -11.60
N LEU A 29 4.77 -6.26 -10.26
CA LEU A 29 5.78 -7.01 -9.50
C LEU A 29 5.69 -8.52 -9.77
N ARG A 30 4.47 -9.08 -9.79
CA ARG A 30 4.24 -10.50 -10.06
C ARG A 30 4.60 -10.88 -11.50
N THR A 31 4.25 -10.03 -12.47
CA THR A 31 4.57 -10.27 -13.88
C THR A 31 6.06 -10.23 -14.10
N ARG A 32 6.73 -9.23 -13.50
CA ARG A 32 8.19 -9.11 -13.55
C ARG A 32 8.88 -10.33 -12.92
N ALA A 33 8.43 -10.81 -11.75
CA ALA A 33 9.02 -11.99 -11.12
C ALA A 33 9.01 -13.22 -12.04
N LYS A 34 7.87 -13.49 -12.71
CA LYS A 34 7.76 -14.57 -13.69
C LYS A 34 8.67 -14.36 -14.90
N LEU A 35 8.86 -13.11 -15.31
CA LEU A 35 9.75 -12.78 -16.44
C LEU A 35 11.21 -12.99 -16.06
N ALA A 36 11.62 -12.54 -14.87
CA ALA A 36 12.96 -12.76 -14.32
C ALA A 36 13.29 -14.26 -14.28
N ASP A 37 12.38 -15.10 -13.77
CA ASP A 37 12.56 -16.56 -13.77
C ASP A 37 12.79 -17.12 -15.18
N ARG A 38 11.97 -16.69 -16.16
CA ARG A 38 12.10 -17.16 -17.55
C ARG A 38 13.41 -16.72 -18.20
N ILE A 39 13.80 -15.46 -17.99
CA ILE A 39 15.07 -14.94 -18.51
C ILE A 39 16.24 -15.69 -17.87
N TYR A 40 16.19 -15.95 -16.56
CA TYR A 40 17.21 -16.73 -15.89
C TYR A 40 17.38 -18.12 -16.51
N GLN A 41 16.27 -18.85 -16.71
CA GLN A 41 16.31 -20.17 -17.37
C GLN A 41 16.84 -20.11 -18.82
N PHE A 42 16.51 -19.04 -19.55
CA PHE A 42 17.04 -18.81 -20.89
C PHE A 42 18.56 -18.65 -20.86
N TYR A 43 19.11 -17.86 -19.94
CA TYR A 43 20.56 -17.66 -19.81
C TYR A 43 21.29 -18.93 -19.33
N LEU A 44 20.69 -19.73 -18.45
CA LEU A 44 21.24 -21.05 -18.09
C LEU A 44 21.36 -21.98 -19.30
N SER A 45 20.38 -21.95 -20.19
CA SER A 45 20.42 -22.72 -21.44
C SER A 45 21.56 -22.26 -22.36
N HIS A 46 21.85 -20.94 -22.39
CA HIS A 46 23.00 -20.41 -23.13
C HIS A 46 24.32 -20.86 -22.51
N ASN A 47 24.43 -20.90 -21.17
CA ASN A 47 25.65 -21.40 -20.55
C ASN A 47 25.93 -22.87 -20.92
N GLN A 48 24.88 -23.70 -21.04
CA GLN A 48 25.02 -25.07 -21.53
C GLN A 48 25.48 -25.11 -23.00
N LEU A 49 24.95 -24.22 -23.85
CA LEU A 49 25.35 -24.09 -25.24
C LEU A 49 26.83 -23.68 -25.38
N GLY A 50 27.32 -22.75 -24.55
CA GLY A 50 28.72 -22.33 -24.53
C GLY A 50 29.67 -23.50 -24.23
N ARG A 51 29.30 -24.34 -23.25
CA ARG A 51 30.05 -25.58 -22.93
C ARG A 51 30.02 -26.60 -24.07
N LEU A 52 28.86 -26.78 -24.72
CA LEU A 52 28.76 -27.70 -25.87
C LEU A 52 29.62 -27.24 -27.04
N PHE A 53 29.63 -25.95 -27.37
CA PHE A 53 30.48 -25.38 -28.41
C PHE A 53 31.97 -25.56 -28.08
N SER A 54 32.35 -25.36 -26.82
CA SER A 54 33.73 -25.59 -26.35
C SER A 54 34.13 -27.08 -26.33
N HIS A 55 33.17 -27.99 -26.27
CA HIS A 55 33.45 -29.42 -26.38
C HIS A 55 33.59 -29.84 -27.84
N TRP A 56 32.64 -29.42 -28.69
CA TRP A 56 32.69 -29.72 -30.13
C TRP A 56 33.90 -29.11 -30.83
N SER A 57 34.39 -27.96 -30.37
CA SER A 57 35.62 -27.36 -30.90
C SER A 57 36.83 -28.30 -30.81
N THR A 58 36.84 -29.24 -29.86
CA THR A 58 37.92 -30.23 -29.68
C THR A 58 37.84 -31.42 -30.62
N THR A 59 36.66 -31.67 -31.19
CA THR A 59 36.40 -32.83 -32.05
C THR A 59 36.19 -32.45 -33.52
N GLU A 60 35.88 -31.18 -33.79
CA GLU A 60 35.54 -30.70 -35.12
C GLU A 60 36.75 -30.09 -35.83
N ASP A 61 37.05 -30.59 -37.03
CA ASP A 61 38.30 -30.24 -37.74
C ASP A 61 38.25 -28.87 -38.42
N LYS A 62 37.10 -28.46 -38.95
CA LYS A 62 37.00 -27.26 -39.81
C LYS A 62 36.52 -26.01 -39.09
N LEU A 63 35.62 -26.19 -38.11
CA LEU A 63 34.95 -25.11 -37.41
C LEU A 63 35.45 -24.95 -35.96
N GLY A 64 36.51 -25.67 -35.56
CA GLY A 64 36.97 -25.76 -34.18
C GLY A 64 37.22 -24.39 -33.53
N ASP A 65 37.97 -23.52 -34.21
CA ASP A 65 38.29 -22.18 -33.72
C ASP A 65 37.05 -21.27 -33.62
N SER A 66 36.12 -21.39 -34.58
CA SER A 66 34.89 -20.60 -34.57
C SER A 66 33.90 -21.08 -33.51
N LEU A 67 33.80 -22.39 -33.27
CA LEU A 67 33.04 -22.97 -32.17
C LEU A 67 33.62 -22.53 -30.82
N GLN A 68 34.95 -22.55 -30.65
CA GLN A 68 35.58 -22.13 -29.39
C GLN A 68 35.31 -20.65 -29.10
N ARG A 69 35.49 -19.77 -30.10
CA ARG A 69 35.23 -18.32 -29.95
C ARG A 69 33.76 -18.04 -29.69
N ALA A 70 32.86 -18.69 -30.41
CA ALA A 70 31.42 -18.58 -30.19
C ALA A 70 31.04 -19.04 -28.77
N GLY A 71 31.61 -20.16 -28.30
CA GLY A 71 31.44 -20.66 -26.94
C GLY A 71 31.82 -19.62 -25.88
N HIS A 72 32.98 -18.97 -26.02
CA HIS A 72 33.40 -17.90 -25.12
C HIS A 72 32.45 -16.69 -25.12
N PHE A 73 31.95 -16.26 -26.28
CA PHE A 73 30.97 -15.17 -26.33
C PHE A 73 29.63 -15.56 -25.67
N ILE A 74 29.19 -16.81 -25.84
CA ILE A 74 27.98 -17.33 -25.21
C ILE A 74 28.14 -17.42 -23.69
N ASP A 75 29.28 -17.89 -23.19
CA ASP A 75 29.57 -17.96 -21.76
C ASP A 75 29.61 -16.56 -21.14
N SER A 76 30.29 -15.61 -21.80
CA SER A 76 30.33 -14.20 -21.37
C SER A 76 28.95 -13.55 -21.40
N TYR A 77 28.12 -13.84 -22.41
CA TYR A 77 26.73 -13.38 -22.45
C TYR A 77 25.91 -13.96 -21.29
N SER A 78 26.04 -15.27 -21.06
CA SER A 78 25.30 -15.99 -20.02
C SER A 78 25.66 -15.50 -18.60
N GLY A 79 26.94 -15.18 -18.36
CA GLY A 79 27.43 -14.71 -17.07
C GLY A 79 26.92 -13.33 -16.63
N GLN A 80 26.32 -12.55 -17.53
CA GLN A 80 25.81 -11.21 -17.22
C GLN A 80 24.42 -11.23 -16.54
N ILE A 81 23.73 -12.39 -16.48
CA ILE A 81 22.34 -12.45 -15.99
C ILE A 81 22.19 -12.05 -14.52
N GLU A 82 23.13 -12.43 -13.67
CA GLU A 82 23.03 -12.17 -12.23
C GLU A 82 23.10 -10.67 -11.94
N GLU A 83 24.04 -9.96 -12.59
CA GLU A 83 24.16 -8.51 -12.49
C GLU A 83 22.89 -7.81 -12.99
N TYR A 84 22.32 -8.29 -14.11
CA TYR A 84 21.10 -7.71 -14.68
C TYR A 84 19.89 -7.90 -13.77
N LEU A 85 19.69 -9.09 -13.24
CA LEU A 85 18.58 -9.37 -12.33
C LEU A 85 18.74 -8.60 -11.02
N HIS A 86 19.97 -8.44 -10.53
CA HIS A 86 20.26 -7.65 -9.33
C HIS A 86 19.95 -6.16 -9.53
N GLU A 87 20.38 -5.56 -10.64
CA GLU A 87 20.03 -4.17 -10.97
C GLU A 87 18.50 -4.01 -11.15
N GLU A 88 17.84 -4.97 -11.79
CA GLU A 88 16.40 -4.93 -11.97
C GLU A 88 15.66 -5.07 -10.63
N ASP A 89 16.12 -5.94 -9.72
CA ASP A 89 15.58 -6.10 -8.37
C ASP A 89 15.63 -4.80 -7.57
N ALA A 90 16.77 -4.09 -7.63
CA ALA A 90 16.94 -2.82 -6.96
C ALA A 90 15.92 -1.75 -7.44
N LEU A 91 15.57 -1.76 -8.73
CA LEU A 91 14.52 -0.89 -9.25
C LEU A 91 13.13 -1.29 -8.74
N MET A 92 12.88 -2.59 -8.54
CA MET A 92 11.61 -3.10 -8.04
C MET A 92 11.38 -2.83 -6.56
N ASP A 93 12.44 -2.70 -5.76
CA ASP A 93 12.32 -2.38 -4.33
C ASP A 93 11.58 -1.06 -4.12
N PHE A 94 11.79 -0.06 -4.97
CA PHE A 94 11.01 1.18 -4.90
C PHE A 94 9.51 0.96 -5.17
N LEU A 95 9.14 0.05 -6.09
CA LEU A 95 7.73 -0.27 -6.32
C LEU A 95 7.11 -1.01 -5.13
N LYS A 96 7.90 -1.82 -4.41
CA LYS A 96 7.48 -2.44 -3.15
C LYS A 96 7.28 -1.39 -2.05
N ASP A 97 8.12 -0.37 -1.99
CA ASP A 97 7.93 0.76 -1.08
C ASP A 97 6.62 1.50 -1.39
N GLN A 98 6.31 1.75 -2.66
CA GLN A 98 5.02 2.35 -3.06
C GLN A 98 3.82 1.47 -2.67
N SER A 99 3.95 0.15 -2.74
CA SER A 99 2.94 -0.79 -2.25
C SER A 99 2.74 -0.65 -0.73
N SER A 100 3.83 -0.55 0.03
CA SER A 100 3.79 -0.27 1.48
C SER A 100 3.12 1.06 1.81
N TYR A 101 3.35 2.11 1.02
CA TYR A 101 2.64 3.40 1.18
C TYR A 101 1.13 3.27 0.95
N CYS A 102 0.70 2.47 -0.03
CA CYS A 102 -0.72 2.21 -0.25
C CYS A 102 -1.36 1.56 0.98
N ASP A 103 -0.66 0.63 1.63
CA ASP A 103 -1.18 -0.03 2.82
C ASP A 103 -1.18 0.91 4.05
N ALA A 104 -0.18 1.80 4.16
CA ALA A 104 -0.20 2.87 5.15
C ALA A 104 -1.41 3.81 5.00
N ILE A 105 -1.76 4.20 3.76
CA ILE A 105 -2.97 5.00 3.48
C ILE A 105 -4.23 4.27 3.94
N LYS A 106 -4.35 2.97 3.65
CA LYS A 106 -5.50 2.17 4.10
C LYS A 106 -5.59 2.13 5.62
N SER A 107 -4.47 1.94 6.32
CA SER A 107 -4.45 1.97 7.79
C SER A 107 -4.82 3.35 8.37
N ILE A 108 -4.43 4.46 7.71
CA ILE A 108 -4.87 5.80 8.10
C ILE A 108 -6.39 5.95 7.94
N VAL A 109 -6.97 5.42 6.86
CA VAL A 109 -8.42 5.44 6.64
C VAL A 109 -9.15 4.58 7.68
N GLU A 110 -8.65 3.39 8.00
CA GLU A 110 -9.20 2.54 9.06
C GLU A 110 -9.17 3.26 10.42
N LYS A 111 -8.08 3.98 10.71
CA LYS A 111 -7.98 4.79 11.94
C LYS A 111 -8.95 5.97 11.95
N HIS A 112 -9.17 6.62 10.81
CA HIS A 112 -10.21 7.64 10.67
C HIS A 112 -11.59 7.08 11.01
N GLU A 113 -11.95 5.92 10.45
CA GLU A 113 -13.24 5.26 10.70
C GLU A 113 -13.41 4.91 12.19
N GLU A 114 -12.36 4.43 12.84
CA GLU A 114 -12.35 4.15 14.29
C GLU A 114 -12.66 5.42 15.11
N LEU A 115 -12.02 6.55 14.77
CA LEU A 115 -12.22 7.83 15.47
C LEU A 115 -13.62 8.41 15.23
N VAL A 116 -14.16 8.27 14.01
CA VAL A 116 -15.54 8.65 13.70
C VAL A 116 -16.54 7.81 14.52
N GLU A 117 -16.29 6.51 14.64
CA GLU A 117 -17.14 5.61 15.43
C GLU A 117 -17.09 5.95 16.93
N ASP A 118 -15.92 6.22 17.49
CA ASP A 118 -15.80 6.66 18.89
C ASP A 118 -16.53 7.98 19.12
N ASN A 119 -16.32 8.99 18.27
CA ASN A 119 -16.97 10.29 18.42
C ASN A 119 -18.51 10.15 18.37
N THR A 120 -19.04 9.35 17.43
CA THR A 120 -20.49 9.05 17.33
C THR A 120 -21.02 8.38 18.60
N LYS A 121 -20.25 7.46 19.20
CA LYS A 121 -20.62 6.81 20.48
C LYS A 121 -20.66 7.81 21.63
N GLN A 122 -19.71 8.75 21.71
CA GLN A 122 -19.71 9.77 22.75
C GLN A 122 -20.89 10.72 22.60
N GLU A 123 -21.19 11.17 21.38
CA GLU A 123 -22.37 12.01 21.08
C GLU A 123 -23.68 11.31 21.46
N THR A 124 -23.81 10.02 21.13
CA THR A 124 -24.98 9.22 21.49
C THR A 124 -25.14 9.14 23.02
N LYS A 125 -24.05 8.86 23.76
CA LYS A 125 -24.07 8.82 25.23
C LYS A 125 -24.49 10.16 25.84
N LEU A 126 -23.97 11.26 25.30
CA LEU A 126 -24.34 12.61 25.73
C LEU A 126 -25.83 12.88 25.48
N GLY A 127 -26.34 12.48 24.31
CA GLY A 127 -27.77 12.56 23.97
C GLY A 127 -28.64 11.84 24.99
N VAL A 128 -28.32 10.57 25.32
CA VAL A 128 -29.03 9.78 26.32
C VAL A 128 -29.01 10.45 27.69
N LYS A 129 -27.86 10.97 28.14
CA LYS A 129 -27.75 11.68 29.42
C LYS A 129 -28.64 12.93 29.47
N ARG A 130 -28.66 13.72 28.38
CA ARG A 130 -29.51 14.91 28.25
C ARG A 130 -31.00 14.55 28.31
N THR A 131 -31.43 13.56 27.53
CA THR A 131 -32.83 13.09 27.55
C THR A 131 -33.23 12.59 28.92
N ALA A 132 -32.40 11.77 29.58
CA ALA A 132 -32.70 11.26 30.92
C ALA A 132 -32.83 12.39 31.96
N ARG A 133 -31.99 13.44 31.86
CA ARG A 133 -32.07 14.63 32.72
C ARG A 133 -33.35 15.42 32.47
N ASP A 134 -33.70 15.64 31.21
CA ASP A 134 -34.92 16.38 30.84
C ASP A 134 -36.18 15.60 31.25
N ASP A 135 -36.20 14.28 31.07
CA ASP A 135 -37.30 13.42 31.53
C ASP A 135 -37.45 13.46 33.05
N TYR A 136 -36.34 13.44 33.81
CA TYR A 136 -36.35 13.56 35.27
C TYR A 136 -36.82 14.94 35.76
N ALA A 137 -36.42 16.01 35.06
CA ALA A 137 -36.88 17.36 35.34
C ALA A 137 -38.38 17.53 35.04
N ASN A 138 -38.86 16.94 33.94
CA ASN A 138 -40.23 17.08 33.44
C ASN A 138 -41.24 16.10 34.06
N HIS A 139 -40.80 15.00 34.71
CA HIS A 139 -41.67 14.05 35.41
C HIS A 139 -42.54 14.66 36.52
N LYS A 140 -42.38 15.94 36.85
CA LYS A 140 -43.30 16.72 37.72
C LYS A 140 -44.67 16.99 37.07
N MET A 141 -44.85 16.77 35.76
CA MET A 141 -46.10 17.11 35.04
C MET A 141 -47.12 15.97 34.90
N ASN A 142 -46.75 14.70 35.13
CA ASN A 142 -47.70 13.58 35.04
C ASN A 142 -48.23 13.20 36.43
N PHE A 143 -49.41 13.73 36.74
CA PHE A 143 -50.24 13.35 37.89
C PHE A 143 -50.52 11.84 37.90
N SER A 144 -49.67 11.07 38.59
CA SER A 144 -49.92 9.68 38.93
C SER A 144 -49.99 9.53 40.44
N VAL A 145 -50.85 8.60 40.87
CA VAL A 145 -51.29 8.26 42.23
C VAL A 145 -50.15 8.10 43.26
N TYR A 146 -48.90 8.00 42.81
CA TYR A 146 -47.68 8.04 43.62
C TYR A 146 -47.45 9.38 44.35
N SER A 147 -48.00 10.50 43.86
CA SER A 147 -47.91 11.84 44.47
C SER A 147 -48.54 11.94 45.86
N LEU A 148 -49.48 11.04 46.19
CA LEU A 148 -50.10 11.00 47.52
C LEU A 148 -49.20 10.38 48.59
N LYS A 149 -48.25 9.50 48.22
CA LYS A 149 -47.28 8.91 49.17
C LYS A 149 -46.03 9.77 49.37
N SER A 150 -45.59 10.50 48.35
CA SER A 150 -44.45 11.44 48.49
C SER A 150 -44.79 12.69 49.30
N LYS A 151 -46.08 13.05 49.43
CA LYS A 151 -46.57 14.03 50.43
C LYS A 151 -46.60 13.50 51.87
N LEU A 152 -46.57 12.17 52.08
CA LEU A 152 -46.60 11.55 53.41
C LEU A 152 -45.19 11.23 53.96
N PHE A 153 -44.17 11.13 53.11
CA PHE A 153 -42.77 10.87 53.50
C PHE A 153 -41.77 11.79 52.78
N GLY A 154 -42.20 13.02 52.46
CA GLY A 154 -41.35 14.13 51.99
C GLY A 154 -40.17 13.70 51.12
N GLU A 155 -40.42 13.44 49.84
CA GLU A 155 -39.31 13.45 48.88
C GLU A 155 -38.77 14.88 48.86
N ASN A 156 -37.71 15.10 49.67
CA ASN A 156 -37.23 16.43 50.00
C ASN A 156 -36.83 17.14 48.70
N GLU A 157 -37.39 18.32 48.41
CA GLU A 157 -37.07 19.06 47.17
C GLU A 157 -35.55 19.21 47.00
N GLU A 158 -34.82 19.37 48.11
CA GLU A 158 -33.35 19.35 48.17
C GLU A 158 -32.72 18.11 47.53
N ARG A 159 -33.25 16.90 47.76
CA ARG A 159 -32.72 15.66 47.14
C ARG A 159 -32.93 15.64 45.64
N ARG A 160 -34.04 16.20 45.17
CA ARG A 160 -34.34 16.32 43.74
C ARG A 160 -33.43 17.33 43.06
N TYR A 161 -33.23 18.50 43.68
CA TYR A 161 -32.27 19.49 43.19
C TYR A 161 -30.85 18.91 43.15
N ALA A 162 -30.41 18.24 44.22
CA ALA A 162 -29.11 17.57 44.27
C ALA A 162 -28.96 16.49 43.18
N LYS A 163 -30.03 15.77 42.84
CA LYS A 163 -29.99 14.76 41.76
C LYS A 163 -29.89 15.41 40.38
N ILE A 164 -30.64 16.50 40.13
CA ILE A 164 -30.53 17.26 38.88
C ILE A 164 -29.12 17.85 38.74
N GLU A 165 -28.58 18.43 39.81
CA GLU A 165 -27.22 18.99 39.82
C GLU A 165 -26.15 17.92 39.54
N SER A 166 -26.28 16.73 40.13
CA SER A 166 -25.42 15.58 39.82
C SER A 166 -25.52 15.17 38.34
N MET A 167 -26.74 15.13 37.76
CA MET A 167 -26.93 14.81 36.34
C MET A 167 -26.36 15.90 35.43
N ASP A 168 -26.48 17.18 35.82
CA ASP A 168 -25.90 18.31 35.09
C ASP A 168 -24.37 18.26 35.12
N SER A 169 -23.77 17.85 36.24
CA SER A 169 -22.32 17.57 36.33
C SER A 169 -21.91 16.43 35.39
N ASP A 170 -22.64 15.30 35.41
CA ASP A 170 -22.36 14.15 34.53
C ASP A 170 -22.51 14.50 33.03
N ILE A 171 -23.41 15.42 32.70
CA ILE A 171 -23.60 15.97 31.35
C ILE A 171 -22.41 16.87 30.99
N ASN A 172 -21.97 17.76 31.88
CA ASN A 172 -20.82 18.62 31.63
C ASN A 172 -19.55 17.81 31.35
N ASP A 173 -19.30 16.75 32.13
CA ASP A 173 -18.17 15.85 31.88
C ASP A 173 -18.29 15.15 30.52
N ALA A 174 -19.50 14.71 30.15
CA ALA A 174 -19.76 14.10 28.85
C ALA A 174 -19.58 15.11 27.69
N VAL A 175 -19.96 16.38 27.88
CA VAL A 175 -19.73 17.46 26.90
C VAL A 175 -18.23 17.66 26.68
N LEU A 176 -17.44 17.74 27.77
CA LEU A 176 -15.99 17.87 27.68
C LEU A 176 -15.37 16.66 26.95
N HIS A 177 -15.84 15.44 27.22
CA HIS A 177 -15.40 14.26 26.50
C HIS A 177 -15.72 14.30 24.99
N CYS A 178 -16.92 14.74 24.61
CA CYS A 178 -17.28 14.91 23.20
C CYS A 178 -16.42 15.97 22.52
N GLN A 179 -16.20 17.13 23.16
CA GLN A 179 -15.34 18.19 22.65
C GLN A 179 -13.91 17.70 22.43
N ASN A 180 -13.36 16.95 23.38
CA ASN A 180 -12.01 16.39 23.26
C ASN A 180 -11.92 15.34 22.14
N SER A 181 -12.93 14.49 21.97
CA SER A 181 -12.96 13.50 20.86
C SER A 181 -13.06 14.19 19.50
N ASP A 182 -13.90 15.23 19.38
CA ASP A 182 -14.05 16.03 18.16
C ASP A 182 -12.76 16.78 17.79
N ILE A 183 -12.05 17.36 18.76
CA ILE A 183 -10.73 17.99 18.53
C ILE A 183 -9.73 16.96 18.00
N ARG A 184 -9.65 15.76 18.61
CA ARG A 184 -8.75 14.69 18.16
C ARG A 184 -9.06 14.24 16.74
N LEU A 185 -10.34 14.05 16.41
CA LEU A 185 -10.76 13.67 15.06
C LEU A 185 -10.40 14.76 14.03
N LYS A 186 -10.62 16.04 14.36
CA LYS A 186 -10.26 17.16 13.48
C LYS A 186 -8.76 17.27 13.25
N GLU A 187 -7.96 17.13 14.30
CA GLU A 187 -6.49 17.16 14.21
C GLU A 187 -5.96 15.98 13.39
N PHE A 188 -6.47 14.78 13.66
CA PHE A 188 -6.15 13.60 12.87
C PHE A 188 -6.48 13.81 11.39
N ASN A 189 -7.69 14.28 11.08
CA ASN A 189 -8.12 14.51 9.71
C ASN A 189 -7.23 15.53 8.99
N LYS A 190 -6.88 16.62 9.67
CA LYS A 190 -5.97 17.63 9.11
C LYS A 190 -4.62 17.02 8.75
N ASN A 191 -4.02 16.26 9.66
CA ASN A 191 -2.70 15.67 9.44
C ASN A 191 -2.73 14.60 8.36
N ALA A 192 -3.72 13.70 8.39
CA ALA A 192 -3.90 12.65 7.38
C ALA A 192 -4.05 13.22 5.96
N LEU A 193 -4.85 14.28 5.79
CA LEU A 193 -5.07 14.90 4.49
C LEU A 193 -3.81 15.60 3.96
N ILE A 194 -2.99 16.19 4.83
CA ILE A 194 -1.69 16.76 4.45
C ILE A 194 -0.78 15.65 3.91
N GLU A 195 -0.69 14.52 4.62
CA GLU A 195 0.13 13.37 4.19
C GLU A 195 -0.36 12.81 2.85
N PHE A 196 -1.67 12.69 2.64
CA PHE A 196 -2.23 12.25 1.36
C PHE A 196 -1.85 13.18 0.20
N ASP A 197 -1.90 14.49 0.41
CA ASP A 197 -1.52 15.48 -0.61
C ASP A 197 -0.02 15.45 -0.92
N ILE A 198 0.83 15.27 0.10
CA ILE A 198 2.28 15.14 -0.08
C ILE A 198 2.57 13.87 -0.90
N TYR A 199 2.01 12.73 -0.50
CA TYR A 199 2.20 11.47 -1.21
C TYR A 199 1.75 11.56 -2.66
N LYS A 200 0.56 12.14 -2.92
CA LYS A 200 0.01 12.28 -4.26
C LYS A 200 0.94 13.08 -5.19
N LYS A 201 1.59 14.13 -4.68
CA LYS A 201 2.54 14.95 -5.44
C LYS A 201 3.86 14.22 -5.70
N MET A 202 4.36 13.45 -4.74
CA MET A 202 5.64 12.78 -4.84
C MET A 202 5.60 11.50 -5.70
N LYS A 203 4.52 10.72 -5.59
CA LYS A 203 4.44 9.38 -6.22
C LYS A 203 4.60 9.41 -7.74
N GLU A 204 4.07 10.44 -8.41
CA GLU A 204 4.03 10.46 -9.88
C GLU A 204 5.42 10.59 -10.47
N GLU A 205 6.24 11.46 -9.89
CA GLU A 205 7.62 11.64 -10.30
C GLU A 205 8.46 10.41 -9.96
N GLN A 206 8.27 9.84 -8.77
CA GLN A 206 8.98 8.64 -8.35
C GLN A 206 8.69 7.44 -9.26
N ILE A 207 7.40 7.14 -9.50
CA ILE A 207 7.01 6.03 -10.38
C ILE A 207 7.51 6.28 -11.81
N ARG A 208 7.42 7.52 -12.32
CA ARG A 208 7.94 7.88 -13.64
C ARG A 208 9.43 7.61 -13.76
N GLU A 209 10.22 8.01 -12.77
CA GLU A 209 11.68 7.84 -12.81
C GLU A 209 12.10 6.37 -12.69
N ILE A 210 11.38 5.56 -11.90
CA ILE A 210 11.63 4.12 -11.81
C ILE A 210 11.30 3.43 -13.14
N LEU A 211 10.17 3.75 -13.76
CA LEU A 211 9.79 3.19 -15.06
C LEU A 211 10.78 3.60 -16.15
N ARG A 212 11.25 4.86 -16.12
CA ARG A 212 12.29 5.33 -17.02
C ARG A 212 13.59 4.56 -16.83
N SER A 213 14.05 4.40 -15.59
CA SER A 213 15.24 3.64 -15.24
C SER A 213 15.14 2.18 -15.68
N TYR A 214 13.95 1.58 -15.50
CA TYR A 214 13.65 0.24 -15.99
C TYR A 214 13.77 0.15 -17.51
N CYS A 215 13.15 1.07 -18.26
CA CYS A 215 13.28 1.09 -19.72
C CYS A 215 14.73 1.25 -20.18
N LEU A 216 15.51 2.10 -19.52
CA LEU A 216 16.93 2.28 -19.83
C LEU A 216 17.74 1.01 -19.56
N LEU A 217 17.48 0.32 -18.44
CA LEU A 217 18.07 -0.97 -18.13
C LEU A 217 17.75 -2.00 -19.24
N GLN A 218 16.49 -2.13 -19.63
CA GLN A 218 16.07 -3.06 -20.68
C GLN A 218 16.72 -2.76 -22.03
N VAL A 219 16.84 -1.48 -22.41
CA VAL A 219 17.55 -1.07 -23.63
C VAL A 219 19.03 -1.42 -23.56
N ARG A 220 19.68 -1.22 -22.40
CA ARG A 220 21.09 -1.58 -22.20
C ARG A 220 21.30 -3.08 -22.36
N ILE A 221 20.46 -3.90 -21.71
CA ILE A 221 20.49 -5.36 -21.82
C ILE A 221 20.30 -5.80 -23.28
N ALA A 222 19.30 -5.25 -23.98
CA ALA A 222 19.03 -5.58 -25.37
C ALA A 222 20.21 -5.23 -26.30
N LYS A 223 20.86 -4.09 -26.09
CA LYS A 223 22.07 -3.69 -26.84
C LYS A 223 23.24 -4.62 -26.56
N SER A 224 23.44 -5.03 -25.30
CA SER A 224 24.47 -5.99 -24.92
C SER A 224 24.23 -7.34 -25.60
N ALA A 225 22.99 -7.85 -25.53
CA ALA A 225 22.59 -9.09 -26.19
C ALA A 225 22.82 -9.04 -27.70
N LEU A 226 22.38 -7.96 -28.37
CA LEU A 226 22.59 -7.78 -29.81
C LEU A 226 24.07 -7.82 -30.18
N LYS A 227 24.93 -7.16 -29.39
CA LYS A 227 26.38 -7.18 -29.61
C LYS A 227 26.95 -8.59 -29.47
N SER A 228 26.58 -9.31 -28.41
CA SER A 228 27.02 -10.70 -28.20
C SER A 228 26.59 -11.61 -29.34
N TRP A 229 25.33 -11.54 -29.79
CA TRP A 229 24.84 -12.33 -30.91
C TRP A 229 25.49 -11.98 -32.25
N THR A 230 25.81 -10.70 -32.46
CA THR A 230 26.57 -10.25 -33.63
C THR A 230 27.95 -10.89 -33.63
N ASN A 231 28.67 -10.85 -32.50
CA ASN A 231 29.98 -11.47 -32.38
C ASN A 231 29.93 -12.99 -32.59
N ILE A 232 28.93 -13.68 -32.02
CA ILE A 232 28.73 -15.12 -32.20
C ILE A 232 28.52 -15.46 -33.68
N ARG A 233 27.63 -14.73 -34.37
CA ARG A 233 27.40 -14.92 -35.81
C ARG A 233 28.68 -14.71 -36.60
N ASP A 234 29.42 -13.64 -36.30
CA ASP A 234 30.62 -13.27 -37.04
C ASP A 234 31.77 -14.27 -36.88
N CYS A 235 31.77 -15.07 -35.80
CA CYS A 235 32.69 -16.22 -35.68
C CYS A 235 32.55 -17.16 -36.87
N PHE A 236 31.33 -17.48 -37.30
CA PHE A 236 31.07 -18.43 -38.39
C PHE A 236 31.07 -17.79 -39.78
N SER A 237 30.95 -16.47 -39.87
CA SER A 237 31.01 -15.75 -41.16
C SER A 237 32.42 -15.68 -41.74
N LEU A 238 33.46 -15.76 -40.90
CA LEU A 238 34.87 -15.66 -41.32
C LEU A 238 35.41 -16.93 -41.98
N GLU A 239 34.74 -18.07 -41.80
CA GLU A 239 35.14 -19.36 -42.39
C GLU A 239 34.39 -19.69 -43.69
N GLN A 240 33.48 -18.81 -44.16
CA GLN A 240 32.71 -19.00 -45.38
C GLN A 240 33.39 -18.47 -46.66
N THR A 241 34.67 -18.07 -46.63
CA THR A 241 35.44 -17.84 -47.87
C THR A 241 35.69 -19.18 -48.57
N PRO A 242 35.13 -19.43 -49.77
CA PRO A 242 35.33 -20.69 -50.46
C PRO A 242 36.73 -20.80 -51.06
N LEU A 243 37.21 -22.05 -51.08
CA LEU A 243 38.29 -22.59 -51.93
C LEU A 243 38.16 -22.17 -53.40
#